data_AF-A0A946QMS8-F1
#
_entry.id   AF-A0A946QMS8-F1
#
_cell.length_a   1.000
_cell.length_b   1.000
_cell.length_c   1.000
_cell.angle_alpha   90.00
_cell.angle_beta   90.00
_cell.angle_gamma   90.00
#
_symmetry.space_group_name_H-M   'P 1'
#
loop_
_entity.id
_entity.type
_entity.pdbx_description
1 polymer ?
#
loop_
_entity_poly.entity_id
_entity_poly.type
_entity_poly.pdbx_seq_one_letter_code
_entity_poly.pdbx_strand_id
1 'polypeptide(L)'
;MEKYSSAFDRLFSLFVLVTICMLAAYMAVRIGTQALMFFEHVMMGQYMDMDFMDEHSKRALHAIAEVLILIKAYRILMSYLKTHHISVEYIVEISIIASAIELLFAYDTHSFQTLLVFAGFGLSNLIIYLYFFGPEHDEDLHKAVKKHKKRS
;
A
#
# COMPACT_ATOMS: atom_id res chain seq x y z
N MET A 1 36.17 -3.80 6.58
CA MET A 1 34.92 -3.12 6.16
C MET A 1 33.69 -4.05 6.19
N GLU A 2 33.82 -5.38 6.05
CA GLU A 2 32.69 -6.33 6.17
C GLU A 2 31.91 -6.27 7.50
N LYS A 3 32.59 -6.01 8.63
CA LYS A 3 31.95 -6.00 9.96
C LYS A 3 30.95 -4.84 10.15
N TYR A 4 31.20 -3.70 9.52
CA TYR A 4 30.34 -2.51 9.60
C TYR A 4 29.08 -2.64 8.73
N SER A 5 29.18 -3.33 7.57
CA SER A 5 28.02 -3.65 6.73
C SER A 5 27.00 -4.47 7.52
N SER A 6 27.42 -5.55 8.18
CA SER A 6 26.48 -6.42 8.90
C SER A 6 25.82 -5.77 10.13
N ALA A 7 26.48 -4.80 10.77
CA ALA A 7 25.91 -4.07 11.89
C ALA A 7 24.84 -3.07 11.41
N PHE A 8 25.12 -2.38 10.30
CA PHE A 8 24.18 -1.46 9.67
C PHE A 8 22.95 -2.21 9.13
N ASP A 9 23.14 -3.36 8.49
CA ASP A 9 22.06 -4.21 7.99
C ASP A 9 21.14 -4.71 9.12
N ARG A 10 21.70 -5.06 10.28
CA ARG A 10 20.92 -5.48 11.46
C ARG A 10 20.14 -4.32 12.07
N LEU A 11 20.74 -3.13 12.16
CA LEU A 11 20.07 -1.93 12.66
C LEU A 11 18.91 -1.53 11.74
N PHE A 12 19.13 -1.57 10.43
CA PHE A 12 18.11 -1.27 9.45
C PHE A 12 16.99 -2.33 9.47
N SER A 13 17.33 -3.62 9.53
CA SER A 13 16.34 -4.70 9.68
C SER A 13 15.48 -4.56 10.93
N LEU A 14 16.08 -4.15 12.05
CA LEU A 14 15.35 -3.90 13.30
C LEU A 14 14.44 -2.68 13.19
N PHE A 15 14.93 -1.58 12.59
CA PHE A 15 14.11 -0.41 12.28
C PHE A 15 12.88 -0.79 11.45
N VAL A 16 13.11 -1.55 10.38
CA VAL A 16 12.07 -2.09 9.51
C VAL A 16 11.05 -2.93 10.30
N LEU A 17 11.49 -3.83 11.17
CA LEU A 17 10.62 -4.64 12.01
C LEU A 17 9.73 -3.78 12.93
N VAL A 18 10.32 -2.76 13.56
CA VAL A 18 9.58 -1.81 14.40
C VAL A 18 8.53 -1.07 13.58
N THR A 19 8.88 -0.63 12.36
CA THR A 19 7.92 0.01 11.45
C THR A 19 6.76 -0.93 11.13
N ILE A 20 7.01 -2.20 10.82
CA ILE A 20 5.97 -3.21 10.60
C ILE A 20 5.04 -3.33 11.82
N CYS A 21 5.62 -3.43 13.02
CA CYS A 21 4.84 -3.57 14.25
C CYS A 21 3.97 -2.34 14.51
N MET A 22 4.50 -1.13 14.34
CA MET A 22 3.73 0.11 14.46
C MET A 22 2.59 0.18 13.44
N LEU A 23 2.86 -0.21 12.20
CA LEU A 23 1.89 -0.25 11.11
C LEU A 23 0.72 -1.20 11.43
N ALA A 24 1.04 -2.40 11.91
CA ALA A 24 0.06 -3.40 12.29
C ALA A 24 -0.81 -2.93 13.47
N ALA A 25 -0.18 -2.32 14.49
CA ALA A 25 -0.90 -1.74 15.62
C ALA A 25 -1.82 -0.60 15.18
N TYR A 26 -1.35 0.30 14.30
CA TYR A 26 -2.16 1.37 13.74
C TYR A 26 -3.40 0.82 13.00
N MET A 27 -3.23 -0.19 12.15
CA MET A 27 -4.37 -0.82 11.47
C MET A 27 -5.37 -1.43 12.45
N ALA A 28 -4.89 -2.13 13.48
CA ALA A 28 -5.76 -2.75 14.48
C ALA A 28 -6.60 -1.71 15.23
N VAL A 29 -5.99 -0.62 15.68
CA VAL A 29 -6.68 0.48 16.37
C VAL A 29 -7.70 1.14 15.44
N ARG A 30 -7.33 1.40 14.19
CA ARG A 30 -8.21 2.06 13.23
C ARG A 30 -9.43 1.21 12.88
N ILE A 31 -9.24 -0.10 12.66
CA ILE A 31 -10.34 -1.04 12.41
C ILE A 31 -11.25 -1.13 13.64
N GLY A 32 -10.66 -1.25 14.84
CA GLY A 32 -11.42 -1.33 16.09
C GLY A 32 -12.28 -0.08 16.35
N THR A 33 -11.71 1.11 16.16
CA THR A 33 -12.45 2.38 16.33
C THR A 33 -13.58 2.54 15.31
N GLN A 34 -13.36 2.16 14.04
CA GLN A 34 -14.43 2.15 13.02
C GLN A 34 -15.56 1.16 13.36
N ALA A 35 -15.22 -0.04 13.84
CA ALA A 35 -16.20 -1.03 14.25
C ALA A 35 -17.06 -0.56 15.43
N LEU A 36 -16.44 0.09 16.43
CA LEU A 36 -17.15 0.67 17.58
C LEU A 36 -18.11 1.80 17.16
N MET A 37 -17.63 2.75 16.34
CA MET A 37 -18.47 3.83 15.84
C MET A 37 -19.67 3.32 15.03
N PHE A 38 -19.46 2.29 14.19
CA PHE A 38 -20.54 1.65 13.44
C PHE A 38 -21.56 0.98 14.37
N PHE A 39 -21.09 0.27 15.40
CA PHE A 39 -21.95 -0.41 16.37
C PHE A 39 -22.80 0.58 17.18
N GLU A 40 -22.20 1.66 17.68
CA GLU A 40 -22.93 2.73 18.39
C GLU A 40 -24.01 3.35 17.49
N HIS A 41 -23.70 3.58 16.22
CA HIS A 41 -24.65 4.15 15.26
C HIS A 41 -25.85 3.25 14.99
N VAL A 42 -25.63 1.95 14.79
CA VAL A 42 -26.72 0.97 14.61
C VAL A 42 -27.61 0.90 15.85
N MET A 43 -27.03 1.02 17.05
CA MET A 43 -27.76 0.96 18.31
C MET A 43 -28.56 2.24 18.63
N MET A 44 -28.13 3.41 18.13
CA MET A 44 -28.84 4.68 18.35
C MET A 44 -29.98 4.95 17.37
N GLY A 45 -30.21 4.08 16.37
CA GLY A 45 -31.37 4.16 15.49
C GLY A 45 -31.48 5.46 14.67
N GLN A 46 -30.37 6.19 14.47
CA GLN A 46 -30.36 7.42 13.68
C GLN A 46 -30.46 7.07 12.19
N TYR A 47 -31.59 7.46 11.59
CA TYR A 47 -31.86 7.31 10.16
C TYR A 47 -30.87 8.17 9.35
N MET A 48 -30.39 7.56 8.27
CA MET A 48 -29.35 8.08 7.39
C MET A 48 -29.80 9.33 6.65
N ASP A 49 -29.17 10.45 6.97
CA ASP A 49 -29.13 11.59 6.07
C ASP A 49 -28.14 11.28 4.92
N MET A 50 -28.47 11.68 3.68
CA MET A 50 -27.63 11.34 2.51
C MET A 50 -26.23 11.97 2.59
N ASP A 51 -26.10 13.13 3.24
CA ASP A 51 -24.80 13.77 3.50
C ASP A 51 -23.95 12.97 4.50
N PHE A 52 -24.59 12.28 5.45
CA PHE A 52 -23.90 11.44 6.43
C PHE A 52 -23.34 10.16 5.77
N MET A 53 -24.08 9.57 4.84
CA MET A 53 -23.59 8.44 4.04
C MET A 53 -22.39 8.84 3.17
N ASP A 54 -22.40 10.03 2.56
CA ASP A 54 -21.29 10.47 1.69
C ASP A 54 -20.01 10.72 2.49
N GLU A 55 -20.10 11.38 3.65
CA GLU A 55 -18.91 11.64 4.48
C GLU A 55 -18.33 10.35 5.09
N HIS A 56 -19.18 9.43 5.56
CA HIS A 56 -18.72 8.13 6.04
C HIS A 56 -18.18 7.24 4.92
N SER A 57 -18.78 7.27 3.73
CA SER A 57 -18.29 6.53 2.56
C SER A 57 -16.93 7.05 2.11
N LYS A 58 -16.73 8.37 2.06
CA LYS A 58 -15.44 9.00 1.78
C LYS A 58 -14.39 8.61 2.81
N ARG A 59 -14.71 8.66 4.10
CA ARG A 59 -13.80 8.22 5.19
C ARG A 59 -13.49 6.72 5.10
N ALA A 60 -14.45 5.88 4.74
CA ALA A 60 -14.27 4.44 4.57
C ALA A 60 -13.40 4.12 3.35
N LEU A 61 -13.65 4.75 2.20
CA LEU A 61 -12.85 4.59 1.00
C LEU A 61 -11.40 5.09 1.21
N HIS A 62 -11.22 6.23 1.87
CA HIS A 62 -9.90 6.72 2.25
C HIS A 62 -9.19 5.72 3.19
N ALA A 63 -9.95 5.11 4.11
CA ALA A 63 -9.40 4.08 4.98
C ALA A 63 -8.97 2.82 4.24
N ILE A 64 -9.76 2.37 3.27
CA ILE A 64 -9.43 1.24 2.41
C ILE A 64 -8.19 1.55 1.57
N ALA A 65 -8.11 2.74 0.99
CA ALA A 65 -6.96 3.17 0.19
C ALA A 65 -5.66 3.20 1.01
N GLU A 66 -5.73 3.72 2.23
CA GLU A 66 -4.60 3.71 3.15
C GLU A 66 -4.20 2.28 3.53
N VAL A 67 -5.16 1.39 3.80
CA VAL A 67 -4.88 -0.03 4.06
C VAL A 67 -4.22 -0.71 2.86
N LEU A 68 -4.65 -0.42 1.63
CA LEU A 68 -4.04 -0.96 0.41
C LEU A 68 -2.57 -0.50 0.26
N ILE A 69 -2.29 0.79 0.47
CA ILE A 69 -0.89 1.28 0.51
C ILE A 69 -0.11 0.55 1.59
N LEU A 70 -0.68 0.42 2.79
CA LEU A 70 -0.05 -0.24 3.93
C LEU A 70 0.30 -1.70 3.66
N ILE A 71 -0.60 -2.45 3.02
CA ILE A 71 -0.38 -3.84 2.63
C ILE A 71 0.78 -3.93 1.63
N LYS A 72 0.83 -3.03 0.63
CA LYS A 72 1.93 -3.02 -0.34
C LYS A 72 3.26 -2.59 0.29
N ALA A 73 3.26 -1.54 1.11
CA ALA A 73 4.43 -1.11 1.87
C ALA A 73 4.96 -2.26 2.75
N TYR A 74 4.08 -2.98 3.45
CA TYR A 74 4.45 -4.18 4.21
C TYR A 74 5.08 -5.26 3.33
N ARG A 75 4.50 -5.56 2.16
CA ARG A 75 5.03 -6.58 1.24
C ARG A 75 6.45 -6.22 0.75
N ILE A 76 6.69 -4.95 0.47
CA ILE A 76 7.98 -4.43 0.02
C ILE A 76 9.02 -4.53 1.12
N LEU A 77 8.61 -4.14 2.32
CA LEU A 77 9.42 -4.16 3.51
C LEU A 77 9.80 -5.61 3.91
N MET A 78 8.86 -6.53 3.77
CA MET A 78 9.10 -7.97 4.00
C MET A 78 9.96 -8.59 2.88
N SER A 79 9.81 -8.14 1.63
CA SER A 79 10.70 -8.55 0.54
C SER A 79 12.12 -8.08 0.83
N TYR A 80 12.29 -6.82 1.24
CA TYR A 80 13.58 -6.26 1.62
C TYR A 80 14.23 -7.04 2.77
N LEU A 81 13.48 -7.41 3.81
CA LEU A 81 14.01 -8.25 4.91
C LEU A 81 14.53 -9.61 4.45
N LYS A 82 14.00 -10.16 3.35
CA LYS A 82 14.41 -11.46 2.81
C LYS A 82 15.56 -11.36 1.83
N THR A 83 15.58 -10.33 0.99
CA THR A 83 16.51 -10.22 -0.16
C THR A 83 17.49 -9.07 -0.06
N HIS A 84 17.38 -8.19 0.95
CA HIS A 84 18.14 -6.93 1.09
C HIS A 84 18.08 -5.99 -0.13
N HIS A 85 17.20 -6.27 -1.09
CA HIS A 85 17.02 -5.53 -2.32
C HIS A 85 15.54 -5.25 -2.54
N ILE A 86 15.23 -4.00 -2.92
CA ILE A 86 13.90 -3.59 -3.36
C ILE A 86 13.86 -3.71 -4.89
N SER A 87 12.98 -4.55 -5.43
CA SER A 87 12.75 -4.61 -6.87
C SER A 87 12.17 -3.27 -7.36
N VAL A 88 12.64 -2.81 -8.52
CA VAL A 88 12.13 -1.61 -9.18
C VAL A 88 10.63 -1.73 -9.46
N GLU A 89 10.16 -2.95 -9.73
CA GLU A 89 8.74 -3.29 -9.90
C GLU A 89 7.86 -2.74 -8.76
N TYR A 90 8.27 -2.99 -7.51
CA TYR A 90 7.55 -2.55 -6.34
C TYR A 90 7.50 -1.03 -6.18
N ILE A 91 8.56 -0.34 -6.60
CA ILE A 91 8.63 1.12 -6.56
C ILE A 91 7.65 1.70 -7.58
N VAL A 92 7.58 1.08 -8.77
CA VAL A 92 6.63 1.46 -9.83
C VAL A 92 5.19 1.16 -9.41
N GLU A 93 4.92 0.04 -8.75
CA GLU A 93 3.58 -0.25 -8.20
C GLU A 93 3.14 0.81 -7.18
N ILE A 94 4.01 1.20 -6.24
CA ILE A 94 3.67 2.26 -5.27
C ILE A 94 3.41 3.58 -6.00
N SER A 95 4.22 3.96 -6.97
CA SER A 95 4.07 5.25 -7.64
C SER A 95 2.74 5.36 -8.39
N ILE A 96 2.25 4.25 -8.96
CA ILE A 96 0.92 4.16 -9.57
C ILE A 96 -0.16 4.29 -8.49
N ILE A 97 -0.09 3.51 -7.41
CA ILE A 97 -1.09 3.51 -6.34
C ILE A 97 -1.19 4.88 -5.67
N ALA A 98 -0.06 5.52 -5.36
CA ALA A 98 -0.03 6.84 -4.74
C ALA A 98 -0.69 7.90 -5.64
N SER A 99 -0.38 7.89 -6.94
CA SER A 99 -0.98 8.82 -7.90
C SER A 99 -2.49 8.59 -8.06
N ALA A 100 -2.94 7.34 -8.06
CA ALA A 100 -4.36 6.98 -8.12
C ALA A 100 -5.10 7.45 -6.86
N ILE A 101 -4.47 7.36 -5.68
CA ILE A 101 -5.08 7.78 -4.43
C ILE A 101 -5.23 9.30 -4.37
N GLU A 102 -4.20 10.06 -4.75
CA GLU A 102 -4.31 11.52 -4.84
C GLU A 102 -5.43 11.94 -5.82
N LEU A 103 -5.54 11.26 -6.96
CA LEU A 103 -6.61 11.50 -7.94
C LEU A 103 -8.02 11.20 -7.42
N LEU A 104 -8.18 10.09 -6.70
CA LEU A 104 -9.50 9.62 -6.23
C LEU A 104 -9.96 10.28 -4.93
N PHE A 105 -9.02 10.64 -4.05
CA PHE A 105 -9.31 11.09 -2.69
C PHE A 105 -9.01 12.55 -2.43
N ALA A 106 -8.10 13.15 -3.21
CA ALA A 106 -7.69 14.54 -3.04
C ALA A 106 -8.14 15.42 -4.22
N TYR A 107 -9.19 15.00 -4.93
CA TYR A 107 -9.74 15.72 -6.09
C TYR A 107 -10.17 17.15 -5.75
N ASP A 108 -10.84 17.32 -4.61
CA ASP A 108 -11.37 18.62 -4.17
C ASP A 108 -10.30 19.52 -3.53
N THR A 109 -9.17 18.95 -3.11
CA THR A 109 -8.08 19.69 -2.45
C THR A 109 -7.01 20.20 -3.40
N HIS A 110 -6.91 19.61 -4.59
CA HIS A 110 -5.87 19.93 -5.56
C HIS A 110 -6.37 20.82 -6.69
N SER A 111 -5.49 21.69 -7.17
CA SER A 111 -5.76 22.43 -8.40
C SER A 111 -5.88 21.47 -9.58
N PHE A 112 -6.69 21.81 -10.58
CA PHE A 112 -6.83 21.02 -11.81
C PHE A 112 -5.49 20.70 -12.48
N GLN A 113 -4.52 21.62 -12.41
CA GLN A 113 -3.17 21.43 -12.95
C GLN A 113 -2.42 20.32 -12.21
N THR A 114 -2.45 20.32 -10.88
CA THR A 114 -1.82 19.28 -10.04
C THR A 114 -2.44 17.91 -10.33
N LEU A 115 -3.76 17.88 -10.49
CA LEU A 115 -4.51 16.66 -10.78
C LEU A 115 -4.10 16.05 -12.12
N LEU A 116 -3.86 16.90 -13.13
CA LEU A 116 -3.37 16.50 -14.45
C LEU A 116 -1.95 15.94 -14.39
N VAL A 117 -1.09 16.50 -13.54
CA VAL A 117 0.26 15.96 -13.30
C VAL A 117 0.19 14.58 -12.66
N PHE A 118 -0.65 14.37 -11.64
CA PHE A 118 -0.82 13.04 -11.04
C PHE A 118 -1.41 12.02 -12.02
N ALA A 119 -2.37 12.44 -12.84
CA ALA A 119 -2.91 11.60 -13.91
C ALA A 119 -1.84 11.21 -14.93
N GLY A 120 -1.09 12.18 -15.45
CA GLY A 120 -0.01 11.91 -16.40
C GLY A 120 1.09 11.02 -15.81
N PHE A 121 1.50 11.29 -14.57
CA PHE A 121 2.52 10.50 -13.88
C PHE A 121 2.05 9.08 -13.59
N GLY A 122 0.85 8.89 -13.03
CA GLY A 122 0.29 7.57 -12.77
C GLY A 122 0.11 6.73 -14.04
N LEU A 123 -0.39 7.35 -15.12
CA LEU A 123 -0.64 6.68 -16.39
C LEU A 123 0.67 6.32 -17.11
N SER A 124 1.68 7.20 -17.05
CA SER A 124 3.03 6.90 -17.56
C SER A 124 3.68 5.72 -16.83
N ASN A 125 3.61 5.69 -15.49
CA ASN A 125 4.13 4.58 -14.70
C ASN A 125 3.36 3.28 -14.96
N LEU A 126 2.04 3.36 -15.17
CA LEU A 126 1.22 2.21 -15.55
C LEU A 126 1.64 1.63 -16.90
N ILE A 127 1.92 2.48 -17.90
CA ILE A 127 2.43 2.04 -19.20
C ILE A 127 3.81 1.38 -19.04
N ILE A 128 4.71 1.98 -18.27
CA ILE A 128 6.04 1.41 -17.98
C ILE A 128 5.88 0.05 -17.30
N TYR A 129 4.97 -0.06 -16.32
CA TYR A 129 4.69 -1.29 -15.61
C TYR A 129 4.18 -2.39 -16.54
N LEU A 130 3.21 -2.10 -17.40
CA LEU A 130 2.68 -3.07 -18.34
C LEU A 130 3.72 -3.53 -19.38
N TYR A 131 4.61 -2.64 -19.82
CA TYR A 131 5.62 -2.97 -20.81
C TYR A 131 6.79 -3.79 -20.25
N PHE A 132 7.27 -3.45 -19.05
CA PHE A 132 8.44 -4.09 -18.44
C PHE A 132 8.09 -5.24 -17.47
N PHE A 133 6.95 -5.16 -16.80
CA PHE A 133 6.53 -6.06 -15.70
C PHE A 133 5.14 -6.67 -15.95
N GLY A 134 4.70 -6.72 -17.21
CA GLY A 134 3.38 -7.23 -17.59
C GLY A 134 3.08 -8.64 -17.06
N PRO A 135 1.80 -9.06 -17.07
CA PRO A 135 1.27 -10.24 -16.38
C PRO A 135 1.94 -11.59 -16.72
N GLU A 136 2.69 -11.68 -17.82
CA GLU A 136 3.47 -12.87 -18.18
C GLU A 136 4.69 -13.09 -17.26
N HIS A 137 5.25 -12.03 -16.66
CA HIS A 137 6.44 -12.13 -15.82
C HIS A 137 6.16 -12.74 -14.44
N ASP A 138 4.95 -12.56 -13.90
CA ASP A 138 4.52 -13.12 -12.61
C ASP A 138 4.28 -14.64 -12.71
N GLU A 139 3.80 -15.13 -13.87
CA GLU A 139 3.69 -16.58 -14.15
C GLU A 139 5.05 -17.28 -14.20
N ASP A 140 6.05 -16.64 -14.81
CA ASP A 140 7.40 -17.20 -14.94
C ASP A 140 8.15 -17.20 -13.61
N LEU A 141 7.94 -16.19 -12.75
CA LEU A 141 8.44 -16.17 -11.38
C LEU A 141 7.79 -17.29 -10.53
N HIS A 142 6.47 -17.46 -10.63
CA HIS A 142 5.76 -18.55 -9.95
C HIS A 142 6.19 -19.95 -10.44
N LYS A 143 6.48 -20.11 -11.74
CA LYS A 143 7.03 -21.35 -12.32
C LYS A 143 8.48 -21.58 -11.86
N ALA A 144 9.31 -20.56 -11.79
CA ALA A 144 10.69 -20.65 -11.32
C ALA A 144 10.78 -21.04 -9.84
N VAL A 145 9.94 -20.44 -8.98
CA VAL A 145 9.86 -20.77 -7.55
C VAL A 145 9.36 -22.21 -7.33
N LYS A 146 8.35 -22.67 -8.10
CA LYS A 146 7.91 -24.07 -8.04
C LYS A 146 8.98 -25.05 -8.50
N LYS A 147 9.81 -24.68 -9.48
CA LYS A 147 10.89 -25.53 -9.99
C LYS A 147 12.04 -25.68 -9.00
N HIS A 148 12.34 -24.63 -8.21
CA HIS A 148 13.34 -24.68 -7.15
C HIS A 148 12.91 -25.55 -5.96
N LYS A 149 11.62 -25.49 -5.58
CA LYS A 149 11.04 -26.31 -4.49
C LYS A 149 10.93 -27.81 -4.84
N LYS A 150 11.00 -28.18 -6.13
CA LYS A 150 11.02 -29.58 -6.59
C LYS A 150 12.43 -30.19 -6.68
N ARG A 151 13.48 -29.38 -6.50
CA ARG A 151 14.89 -29.79 -6.64
C ARG A 151 15.68 -29.80 -5.32
N SER A 152 15.10 -29.35 -4.20
CA SER A 152 15.58 -29.65 -2.84
C SER A 152 14.68 -30.70 -2.20
#